data_AF-A0A1C4FLH9-F1
#
_entry.id   AF-A0A1C4FLH9-F1
#
_cell.length_a   1.000
_cell.length_b   1.000
_cell.length_c   1.000
_cell.angle_alpha   90.00
_cell.angle_beta   90.00
_cell.angle_gamma   90.00
#
_symmetry.space_group_name_H-M   'P 1'
#
loop_
_entity.id
_entity.type
_entity.pdbx_description
1 polymer ?
#
loop_
_entity_poly.entity_id
_entity_poly.type
_entity_poly.pdbx_seq_one_letter_code
_entity_poly.pdbx_strand_id
1 'polypeptide(L)'
;MKMNNQDTLRIAEIKVDLLDPPYTYKLHQFAMPKVQAAVETMKKYNCTAAQVQIMESLIDQINAHATALNDLRNDLRQFAKALNEIASK
;
A
#
# COMPACT_ATOMS: atom_id res chain seq x y z
N MET A 1 -17.61 2.57 -1.25
CA MET A 1 -16.87 3.63 -1.96
C MET A 1 -16.93 3.31 -3.45
N LYS A 2 -17.35 4.24 -4.33
CA LYS A 2 -17.34 4.00 -5.79
C LYS A 2 -16.10 4.66 -6.39
N MET A 3 -15.06 3.85 -6.63
CA MET A 3 -13.88 4.28 -7.37
C MET A 3 -14.13 4.30 -8.87
N ASN A 4 -13.44 5.19 -9.59
CA ASN A 4 -13.44 5.13 -11.06
C ASN A 4 -12.63 3.90 -11.52
N ASN A 5 -12.93 3.38 -12.71
CA ASN A 5 -12.29 2.15 -13.22
C ASN A 5 -10.77 2.27 -13.34
N GLN A 6 -10.23 3.45 -13.65
CA GLN A 6 -8.80 3.65 -13.83
C GLN A 6 -8.04 3.56 -12.49
N ASP A 7 -8.59 4.17 -11.44
CA ASP A 7 -8.04 4.13 -10.09
C ASP A 7 -8.21 2.74 -9.49
N THR A 8 -9.33 2.05 -9.75
CA THR A 8 -9.52 0.64 -9.34
C THR A 8 -8.47 -0.27 -9.97
N LEU A 9 -8.21 -0.14 -11.27
CA LEU A 9 -7.16 -0.90 -11.95
C LEU A 9 -5.77 -0.59 -11.38
N ARG A 10 -5.45 0.70 -11.19
CA ARG A 10 -4.17 1.12 -10.62
C ARG A 10 -3.96 0.59 -9.20
N ILE A 11 -5.00 0.60 -8.36
CA ILE A 11 -4.96 0.05 -7.01
C ILE A 11 -4.82 -1.47 -7.04
N ALA A 12 -5.48 -2.15 -7.98
CA ALA A 12 -5.33 -3.59 -8.16
C ALA A 12 -3.90 -3.98 -8.58
N GLU A 13 -3.29 -3.24 -9.50
CA GLU A 13 -1.88 -3.43 -9.92
C GLU A 13 -0.92 -3.24 -8.74
N ILE A 14 -1.05 -2.12 -8.01
CA ILE A 14 -0.25 -1.86 -6.82
C ILE A 14 -0.43 -2.98 -5.79
N LYS A 15 -1.66 -3.46 -5.58
CA LYS A 15 -1.93 -4.56 -4.65
C LYS A 15 -1.18 -5.83 -5.03
N VAL A 16 -1.20 -6.22 -6.32
CA VAL A 16 -0.50 -7.42 -6.80
C VAL A 16 1.01 -7.28 -6.56
N ASP A 17 1.58 -6.13 -6.93
CA ASP A 17 3.01 -5.85 -6.75
C ASP A 17 3.47 -5.87 -5.29
N LEU A 18 2.58 -5.49 -4.36
CA LEU A 18 2.86 -5.45 -2.93
C LEU A 18 2.55 -6.77 -2.20
N LEU A 19 1.65 -7.60 -2.73
CA LEU A 19 1.37 -8.94 -2.20
C LEU A 19 2.52 -9.91 -2.49
N ASP A 20 3.09 -9.81 -3.68
CA ASP A 20 4.24 -10.60 -4.12
C ASP A 20 5.42 -9.70 -4.53
N PRO A 21 6.05 -9.02 -3.55
CA PRO A 21 7.14 -8.11 -3.82
C PRO A 21 8.38 -8.84 -4.36
N PRO A 22 9.12 -8.24 -5.33
CA PRO A 22 10.30 -8.86 -5.92
C PRO A 22 11.39 -9.15 -4.89
N TYR A 23 12.17 -10.21 -5.14
CA TYR A 23 13.28 -10.60 -4.28
C TYR A 23 14.54 -9.74 -4.53
N THR A 24 14.46 -8.45 -4.20
CA THR A 24 15.54 -7.47 -4.44
C THR A 24 15.94 -6.73 -3.17
N TYR A 25 17.22 -6.36 -3.06
CA TYR A 25 17.77 -5.50 -2.00
C TYR A 25 17.25 -4.05 -2.09
N LYS A 26 16.71 -3.65 -3.25
CA LYS A 26 16.07 -2.33 -3.46
C LYS A 26 14.57 -2.35 -3.24
N LEU A 27 14.07 -3.29 -2.42
CA LEU A 27 12.63 -3.50 -2.26
C LEU A 27 11.91 -2.25 -1.75
N HIS A 28 12.50 -1.52 -0.81
CA HIS A 28 11.93 -0.29 -0.29
C HIS A 28 11.78 0.77 -1.39
N GLN A 29 12.83 0.98 -2.21
CA GLN A 29 12.80 1.92 -3.34
C GLN A 29 11.77 1.53 -4.41
N PHE A 30 11.53 0.23 -4.59
CA PHE A 30 10.50 -0.28 -5.51
C PHE A 30 9.08 -0.05 -4.96
N ALA A 31 8.87 -0.34 -3.68
CA ALA A 31 7.54 -0.37 -3.10
C ALA A 31 7.04 0.99 -2.63
N MET A 32 7.92 1.86 -2.12
CA MET A 32 7.53 3.13 -1.51
C MET A 32 6.76 4.06 -2.47
N PRO A 33 7.17 4.25 -3.74
CA PRO A 33 6.39 5.07 -4.68
C PRO A 33 4.99 4.50 -4.95
N LYS A 34 4.84 3.16 -4.94
CA LYS A 34 3.55 2.49 -5.15
C LYS A 34 2.64 2.66 -3.94
N VAL A 35 3.19 2.51 -2.73
CA VAL A 35 2.48 2.73 -1.46
C VAL A 35 1.98 4.17 -1.37
N GLN A 36 2.83 5.16 -1.67
CA GLN A 36 2.45 6.58 -1.71
C GLN A 36 1.34 6.84 -2.73
N ALA A 37 1.49 6.34 -3.96
CA ALA A 37 0.48 6.50 -5.01
C ALA A 37 -0.87 5.86 -4.62
N ALA A 38 -0.84 4.72 -3.92
CA ALA A 38 -2.06 4.11 -3.40
C ALA A 38 -2.74 5.03 -2.38
N VAL A 39 -2.01 5.54 -1.38
CA VAL A 39 -2.58 6.44 -0.36
C VAL A 39 -3.15 7.72 -0.99
N GLU A 40 -2.43 8.34 -1.93
CA GLU A 40 -2.93 9.53 -2.64
C GLU A 40 -4.23 9.24 -3.41
N THR A 41 -4.31 8.07 -4.04
CA THR A 41 -5.52 7.63 -4.73
C THR A 41 -6.66 7.41 -3.74
N MET A 42 -6.41 6.72 -2.62
CA MET A 42 -7.41 6.48 -1.57
C MET A 42 -7.92 7.78 -0.95
N LYS A 43 -7.05 8.78 -0.73
CA LYS A 43 -7.41 10.10 -0.19
C LYS A 43 -8.46 10.82 -1.06
N LYS A 44 -8.55 10.55 -2.37
CA LYS A 44 -9.57 11.15 -3.27
C LYS A 44 -11.00 10.67 -2.99
N TYR A 45 -11.17 9.53 -2.33
CA TYR A 45 -12.45 8.84 -2.26
C TYR A 45 -13.13 8.92 -0.87
N ASN A 46 -12.74 9.87 -0.03
CA ASN A 46 -13.26 10.06 1.34
C ASN A 46 -13.01 8.86 2.27
N CYS A 47 -11.75 8.43 2.38
CA CYS A 47 -11.34 7.51 3.45
C CYS A 47 -11.68 8.09 4.83
N THR A 48 -12.12 7.24 5.75
CA THR A 48 -12.31 7.67 7.14
C THR A 48 -10.96 7.97 7.80
N ALA A 49 -10.95 8.81 8.83
CA ALA A 49 -9.73 9.15 9.57
C ALA A 49 -8.99 7.89 10.07
N ALA A 50 -9.73 6.87 10.52
CA ALA A 50 -9.17 5.59 10.94
C ALA A 50 -8.47 4.84 9.79
N GLN A 51 -9.05 4.86 8.58
CA GLN A 51 -8.44 4.22 7.40
C GLN A 51 -7.16 4.94 6.97
N VAL A 52 -7.16 6.27 7.00
CA VAL A 52 -5.97 7.08 6.71
C VAL A 52 -4.87 6.79 7.73
N GLN A 53 -5.22 6.76 9.02
CA GLN A 53 -4.26 6.50 10.09
C GLN A 53 -3.64 5.10 10.00
N ILE A 54 -4.42 4.07 9.62
CA ILE A 54 -3.89 2.72 9.36
C ILE A 54 -2.88 2.76 8.22
N MET A 55 -3.21 3.42 7.10
CA MET A 55 -2.30 3.52 5.95
C MET A 55 -1.02 4.28 6.28
N GLU A 56 -1.11 5.38 7.03
CA GLU A 56 0.05 6.18 7.47
C GLU A 56 0.93 5.41 8.46
N SER A 57 0.34 4.69 9.42
CA SER A 57 1.11 3.83 10.33
C SER A 57 1.85 2.70 9.61
N LEU A 58 1.25 2.12 8.57
CA LEU A 58 1.89 1.08 7.76
C LEU A 58 3.03 1.68 6.90
N ILE A 59 2.90 2.92 6.44
CA ILE A 59 4.00 3.65 5.78
C ILE A 59 5.17 3.83 6.74
N ASP A 60 4.92 4.20 7.99
CA ASP A 60 5.97 4.36 8.99
C ASP A 60 6.70 3.04 9.26
N GLN A 61 5.98 1.91 9.32
CA GLN A 61 6.57 0.57 9.45
C GLN A 61 7.44 0.22 8.23
N ILE A 62 6.94 0.45 7.01
CA ILE A 62 7.69 0.23 5.76
C ILE A 62 9.00 1.02 5.76
N ASN A 63 8.98 2.26 6.25
CA ASN A 63 10.18 3.09 6.38
C ASN A 63 11.13 2.60 7.48
N ALA A 64 10.59 2.18 8.63
CA ALA A 64 11.37 1.65 9.74
C ALA A 64 12.10 0.34 9.36
N HIS A 65 11.46 -0.51 8.55
CA HIS A 65 12.01 -1.79 8.10
C HIS A 65 12.67 -1.72 6.72
N ALA A 66 13.04 -0.53 6.23
CA ALA A 66 13.62 -0.36 4.89
C ALA A 66 14.85 -1.25 4.60
N THR A 67 15.62 -1.60 5.63
CA THR A 67 16.81 -2.46 5.55
C THR A 67 16.55 -3.92 5.96
N ALA A 68 15.42 -4.21 6.60
CA ALA A 68 15.03 -5.54 7.06
C ALA A 68 14.11 -6.22 6.04
N LEU A 69 14.68 -6.86 5.02
CA LEU A 69 13.93 -7.36 3.85
C LEU A 69 12.74 -8.27 4.19
N ASN A 70 12.84 -9.12 5.20
CA ASN A 70 11.74 -10.02 5.57
C ASN A 70 10.60 -9.26 6.24
N ASP A 71 10.92 -8.33 7.12
CA ASP A 71 9.94 -7.49 7.82
C ASP A 71 9.27 -6.53 6.83
N LEU A 72 10.06 -5.89 5.96
CA LEU A 72 9.56 -5.07 4.87
C LEU A 72 8.56 -5.83 3.99
N ARG A 73 8.85 -7.07 3.58
CA ARG A 73 7.89 -7.86 2.80
C ARG A 73 6.59 -8.12 3.56
N ASN A 74 6.68 -8.37 4.86
CA ASN A 74 5.49 -8.57 5.69
C ASN A 74 4.66 -7.28 5.76
N ASP A 75 5.30 -6.13 5.94
CA ASP A 75 4.62 -4.83 5.98
C ASP A 75 3.97 -4.48 4.63
N LEU A 76 4.65 -4.74 3.52
CA LEU A 76 4.07 -4.53 2.18
C LEU A 76 2.83 -5.40 1.94
N ARG A 77 2.88 -6.66 2.39
CA ARG A 77 1.71 -7.57 2.34
C ARG A 77 0.58 -7.10 3.25
N GLN A 78 0.89 -6.57 4.43
CA GLN A 78 -0.10 -5.99 5.34
C GLN A 78 -0.74 -4.74 4.72
N PHE A 79 0.07 -3.87 4.11
CA PHE A 79 -0.42 -2.70 3.39
C PHE A 79 -1.36 -3.08 2.24
N ALA A 80 -1.00 -4.08 1.43
CA ALA A 80 -1.84 -4.55 0.34
C ALA A 80 -3.19 -5.11 0.82
N LYS A 81 -3.20 -5.83 1.96
CA LYS A 81 -4.42 -6.33 2.59
C LYS A 81 -5.30 -5.18 3.12
N ALA A 82 -4.72 -4.24 3.85
CA ALA A 82 -5.43 -3.07 4.36
C ALA A 82 -6.04 -2.26 3.20
N LEU A 83 -5.28 -2.05 2.12
CA LEU A 83 -5.75 -1.38 0.91
C LEU A 83 -6.97 -2.08 0.30
N ASN A 84 -6.97 -3.41 0.25
CA ASN A 84 -8.09 -4.20 -0.25
C ASN A 84 -9.35 -4.07 0.61
N GLU A 85 -9.19 -4.08 1.93
CA GLU A 85 -10.31 -3.93 2.88
C GLU A 85 -10.94 -2.54 2.81
N ILE A 86 -10.12 -1.51 2.60
CA ILE A 86 -10.58 -0.13 2.47
C ILE A 86 -11.27 0.06 1.11
N ALA A 87 -10.69 -0.46 0.02
CA ALA A 87 -11.21 -0.28 -1.34
C ALA A 87 -12.46 -1.12 -1.64
N SER A 88 -12.68 -2.24 -0.94
CA SER A 88 -13.83 -3.13 -1.17
C SER A 88 -15.11 -2.72 -0.41
N LYS A 89 -15.05 -1.69 0.43
CA LYS A 89 -16.22 -1.10 1.12
C LYS A 89 -16.76 0.09 0.34
#